data_AF-A0A1F2RGS2-F1
#
_entry.id   AF-A0A1F2RGS2-F1
#
_cell.length_a   1.000
_cell.length_b   1.000
_cell.length_c   1.000
_cell.angle_alpha   90.00
_cell.angle_beta   90.00
_cell.angle_gamma   90.00
#
_symmetry.space_group_name_H-M   'P 1'
#
loop_
_entity.id
_entity.type
_entity.pdbx_description
1 polymer ?
#
loop_
_entity_poly.entity_id
_entity_poly.type
_entity_poly.pdbx_seq_one_letter_code
_entity_poly.pdbx_strand_id
1 'polypeptide(L)'
;MVYLNFSIVSLVVFGSMLMEASRSARNEHSQRLRGGVEPAGDVYRIMRIAYPGAFVAMIGEGWLRGVSWPATVVAGALVFALAKLLKWWAIVSLGSRWTFRVIVVPGDTRVVSGPYRCLRHPNYVGVIGELVGVAAMTGATLAGVLAVLVCGALLVRRIAVEERALQTMAAGTAPD
;
A
#
# COMPACT_ATOMS: atom_id res chain seq x y z
N MET A 1 15.80 -17.76 19.30
CA MET A 1 15.29 -18.01 17.93
C MET A 1 14.01 -17.21 17.62
N VAL A 2 12.98 -17.19 18.49
CA VAL A 2 11.73 -16.42 18.28
C VAL A 2 11.96 -14.94 17.89
N TYR A 3 12.83 -14.24 18.60
CA TYR A 3 13.09 -12.81 18.35
C TYR A 3 13.75 -12.53 16.99
N LEU A 4 14.60 -13.43 16.50
CA LEU A 4 15.28 -13.27 15.21
C LEU A 4 14.26 -13.27 14.05
N ASN A 5 13.17 -14.02 14.21
CA ASN A 5 12.13 -14.16 13.20
C ASN A 5 11.36 -12.85 13.01
N PHE A 6 10.95 -12.23 14.12
CA PHE A 6 10.25 -10.95 14.09
C PHE A 6 11.15 -9.80 13.61
N SER A 7 12.45 -9.85 13.91
CA SER A 7 13.42 -8.90 13.34
C SER A 7 13.50 -9.01 11.82
N ILE A 8 13.52 -10.23 11.26
CA ILE A 8 13.53 -10.46 9.81
C ILE A 8 12.24 -9.93 9.17
N VAL A 9 11.08 -10.29 9.72
CA VAL A 9 9.77 -9.79 9.22
C VAL A 9 9.73 -8.27 9.27
N SER A 10 10.17 -7.67 10.37
CA SER A 10 10.23 -6.22 10.53
C SER A 10 11.13 -5.57 9.49
N LEU A 11 12.35 -6.09 9.30
CA LEU A 11 13.30 -5.55 8.34
C LEU A 11 12.76 -5.60 6.91
N VAL A 12 12.15 -6.71 6.53
CA VAL A 12 11.56 -6.89 5.19
C VAL A 12 10.38 -5.94 4.98
N VAL A 13 9.45 -5.87 5.94
CA VAL A 13 8.26 -5.03 5.85
C VAL A 13 8.61 -3.54 5.84
N PHE A 14 9.35 -3.07 6.85
CA PHE A 14 9.66 -1.65 6.97
C PHE A 14 10.76 -1.21 6.03
N GLY A 15 11.73 -2.06 5.71
CA GLY A 15 12.77 -1.76 4.70
C GLY A 15 12.16 -1.54 3.32
N SER A 16 11.28 -2.44 2.87
CA SER A 16 10.56 -2.25 1.59
C SER A 16 9.67 -1.01 1.61
N MET A 17 8.96 -0.75 2.73
CA MET A 17 8.12 0.44 2.89
C MET A 17 8.93 1.75 2.87
N LEU A 18 10.12 1.79 3.46
CA LEU A 18 11.00 2.97 3.43
C LEU A 18 11.54 3.23 2.03
N MET A 19 11.87 2.18 1.28
CA MET A 19 12.27 2.29 -0.13
C MET A 19 11.12 2.86 -0.98
N GLU A 20 9.91 2.34 -0.78
CA GLU A 20 8.68 2.85 -1.39
C GLU A 20 8.43 4.32 -1.00
N ALA A 21 8.59 4.68 0.28
CA ALA A 21 8.41 6.06 0.76
C ALA A 21 9.42 7.03 0.13
N SER A 22 10.69 6.62 0.04
CA SER A 22 11.74 7.41 -0.59
C SER A 22 11.44 7.68 -2.07
N ARG A 23 10.96 6.66 -2.80
CA ARG A 23 10.53 6.82 -4.19
C ARG A 23 9.32 7.73 -4.31
N SER A 24 8.32 7.55 -3.45
CA SER A 24 7.12 8.39 -3.40
C SER A 24 7.46 9.85 -3.15
N ALA A 25 8.39 10.14 -2.23
CA ALA A 25 8.76 11.51 -1.90
C ALA A 25 9.42 12.24 -3.09
N ARG A 26 10.29 11.54 -3.83
CA ARG A 26 10.92 12.07 -5.06
C ARG A 26 9.89 12.36 -6.15
N ASN A 27 8.96 11.42 -6.35
CA ASN A 27 7.89 11.57 -7.33
C ASN A 27 6.91 12.69 -6.94
N GLU A 28 6.53 12.80 -5.67
CA GLU A 28 5.66 13.85 -5.14
C GLU A 28 6.24 15.23 -5.44
N HIS A 29 7.53 15.43 -5.19
CA HIS A 29 8.20 16.68 -5.51
C HIS A 29 8.10 17.02 -7.02
N SER A 30 8.39 16.04 -7.89
CA SER A 30 8.27 16.22 -9.34
C SER A 30 6.84 16.50 -9.80
N GLN A 31 5.84 15.83 -9.23
CA GLN A 31 4.43 16.05 -9.55
C GLN A 31 3.97 17.45 -9.13
N ARG A 32 4.37 17.94 -7.94
CA ARG A 32 4.04 19.28 -7.46
C ARG A 32 4.64 20.38 -8.34
N LEU A 33 5.89 20.21 -8.80
CA LEU A 33 6.53 21.15 -9.73
C LEU A 33 5.79 21.25 -11.08
N ARG A 34 5.06 20.20 -11.46
CA ARG A 34 4.24 20.14 -12.67
C ARG A 34 2.79 20.61 -12.44
N GLY A 35 2.49 21.23 -11.29
CA GLY A 35 1.14 21.69 -10.94
C GLY A 35 0.22 20.60 -10.36
N GLY A 36 0.80 19.53 -9.82
CA GLY A 36 0.04 18.44 -9.19
C GLY A 36 -0.77 18.89 -7.98
N VAL A 37 -2.06 18.51 -7.95
CA VAL A 37 -3.01 18.82 -6.88
C VAL A 37 -3.49 17.55 -6.18
N GLU A 38 -3.71 17.63 -4.87
CA GLU A 38 -4.32 16.54 -4.09
C GLU A 38 -5.85 16.70 -4.14
N PRO A 39 -6.62 15.69 -4.56
CA PRO A 39 -8.07 15.78 -4.61
C PRO A 39 -8.67 15.85 -3.19
N ALA A 40 -9.77 16.58 -3.05
CA ALA A 40 -10.47 16.72 -1.79
C ALA A 40 -11.01 15.36 -1.27
N GLY A 41 -10.99 15.18 0.05
CA GLY A 41 -11.57 14.02 0.72
C GLY A 41 -10.71 12.75 0.71
N ASP A 42 -9.44 12.82 0.30
CA ASP A 42 -8.50 11.69 0.46
C ASP A 42 -8.28 11.35 1.95
N VAL A 43 -8.19 10.05 2.24
CA VAL A 43 -7.91 9.46 3.55
C VAL A 43 -6.41 9.24 3.80
N TYR A 44 -5.53 9.73 2.93
CA TYR A 44 -4.07 9.56 3.03
C TYR A 44 -3.51 9.85 4.43
N ARG A 45 -3.93 10.94 5.08
CA ARG A 45 -3.43 11.30 6.42
C ARG A 45 -3.66 10.19 7.46
N ILE A 46 -4.83 9.53 7.37
CA ILE A 46 -5.19 8.41 8.24
C ILE A 46 -4.39 7.18 7.82
N MET A 47 -4.36 6.86 6.52
CA MET A 47 -3.63 5.69 6.01
C MET A 47 -2.13 5.72 6.29
N ARG A 48 -1.51 6.91 6.27
CA ARG A 48 -0.09 7.11 6.59
C ARG A 48 0.29 6.61 7.98
N ILE A 49 -0.68 6.56 8.89
CA ILE A 49 -0.49 6.07 10.27
C ILE A 49 -1.05 4.65 10.40
N ALA A 50 -2.29 4.43 9.94
CA ALA A 50 -2.99 3.17 10.09
C ALA A 50 -2.25 1.99 9.42
N TYR A 51 -1.69 2.20 8.23
CA TYR A 51 -1.02 1.15 7.47
C TYR A 51 0.28 0.65 8.13
N PRO A 52 1.29 1.50 8.42
CA PRO A 52 2.47 1.06 9.16
C PRO A 52 2.12 0.59 10.59
N GLY A 53 1.16 1.26 11.25
CA GLY A 53 0.69 0.89 12.58
C GLY A 53 0.08 -0.52 12.63
N ALA A 54 -0.61 -0.94 11.57
CA ALA A 54 -1.14 -2.30 11.46
C ALA A 54 -0.03 -3.36 11.47
N PHE A 55 1.08 -3.13 10.78
CA PHE A 55 2.23 -4.04 10.82
C PHE A 55 2.88 -4.09 12.21
N VAL A 56 3.02 -2.94 12.87
CA VAL A 56 3.51 -2.89 14.26
C VAL A 56 2.60 -3.70 15.18
N ALA A 57 1.27 -3.53 15.06
CA ALA A 57 0.31 -4.27 15.86
C ALA A 57 0.37 -5.78 15.61
N MET A 58 0.48 -6.22 14.36
CA MET A 58 0.59 -7.65 14.02
C MET A 58 1.91 -8.28 14.50
N ILE A 59 3.03 -7.56 14.39
CA ILE A 59 4.32 -8.04 14.91
C ILE A 59 4.28 -8.08 16.43
N GLY A 60 3.71 -7.05 17.07
CA GLY A 60 3.53 -6.99 18.52
C GLY A 60 2.63 -8.11 19.06
N GLU A 61 1.50 -8.39 18.42
CA GLU A 61 0.63 -9.52 18.79
C GLU A 61 1.36 -10.86 18.70
N GLY A 62 2.07 -11.11 17.58
CA GLY A 62 2.86 -12.33 17.41
C GLY A 62 3.93 -12.49 18.49
N TRP A 63 4.62 -11.39 18.81
CA TRP A 63 5.63 -11.33 19.85
C TRP A 63 5.06 -11.62 21.25
N LEU A 64 3.94 -10.98 21.61
CA LEU A 64 3.27 -11.17 22.91
C LEU A 64 2.71 -12.59 23.08
N ARG A 65 2.29 -13.23 21.98
CA ARG A 65 1.83 -14.62 21.99
C ARG A 65 2.97 -15.64 22.02
N GLY A 66 4.23 -15.21 21.85
CA GLY A 66 5.40 -16.09 21.85
C GLY A 66 5.44 -17.06 20.67
N VAL A 67 4.73 -16.78 19.58
CA VAL A 67 4.70 -17.66 18.39
C VAL A 67 6.03 -17.55 17.67
N SER A 68 6.71 -18.68 17.44
CA SER A 68 8.03 -18.70 16.81
C SER A 68 7.95 -18.53 15.28
N TRP A 69 7.43 -19.54 14.60
CA TRP A 69 7.04 -19.57 13.19
C TRP A 69 5.73 -20.38 13.15
N PRO A 70 4.58 -19.75 12.87
CA PRO A 70 3.34 -20.51 12.73
C PRO A 70 3.43 -21.44 11.52
N ALA A 71 2.61 -22.50 11.47
CA ALA A 71 2.54 -23.38 10.30
C ALA A 71 2.19 -22.62 9.00
N THR A 72 1.54 -21.46 9.13
CA THR A 72 1.14 -20.57 8.03
C THR A 72 2.26 -19.69 7.50
N VAL A 73 3.44 -19.68 8.11
CA VAL A 73 4.52 -18.72 7.81
C VAL A 73 5.00 -18.78 6.36
N VAL A 74 5.15 -19.99 5.78
CA VAL A 74 5.58 -20.17 4.38
C VAL A 74 4.51 -19.62 3.44
N ALA A 75 3.23 -19.96 3.69
CA ALA A 75 2.12 -19.44 2.90
C ALA A 75 2.01 -17.91 3.02
N GLY A 76 2.18 -17.37 4.24
CA GLY A 76 2.18 -15.92 4.49
C GLY A 76 3.31 -15.19 3.77
N ALA A 77 4.52 -15.77 3.78
CA ALA A 77 5.67 -15.24 3.07
C ALA A 77 5.45 -15.26 1.55
N LEU A 78 4.86 -16.32 0.99
CA LEU A 78 4.49 -16.39 -0.42
C LEU A 78 3.45 -15.34 -0.79
N VAL A 79 2.39 -15.18 0.00
CA VAL A 79 1.36 -14.14 -0.20
C VAL A 79 1.98 -12.74 -0.16
N PHE A 80 2.82 -12.46 0.84
CA PHE A 80 3.52 -11.18 0.96
C PHE A 80 4.43 -10.90 -0.24
N ALA A 81 5.20 -11.91 -0.68
CA ALA A 81 6.10 -11.79 -1.83
C ALA A 81 5.32 -11.51 -3.12
N LEU A 82 4.24 -12.25 -3.39
CA LEU A 82 3.39 -12.01 -4.56
C LEU A 82 2.72 -10.62 -4.51
N ALA A 83 2.28 -10.20 -3.33
CA ALA A 83 1.72 -8.86 -3.13
C ALA A 83 2.74 -7.76 -3.42
N LYS A 84 3.98 -7.91 -2.93
CA LYS A 84 5.09 -7.00 -3.23
C LYS A 84 5.45 -6.99 -4.71
N LEU A 85 5.50 -8.15 -5.37
CA LEU A 85 5.76 -8.24 -6.80
C LEU A 85 4.70 -7.50 -7.62
N LEU A 86 3.41 -7.72 -7.34
CA LEU A 86 2.32 -7.01 -8.00
C LEU A 86 2.42 -5.49 -7.77
N LYS A 87 2.70 -5.09 -6.52
CA LYS A 87 2.85 -3.68 -6.16
C LYS A 87 4.03 -3.04 -6.87
N TRP A 88 5.18 -3.69 -6.90
CA TRP A 88 6.36 -3.19 -7.61
C TRP A 88 6.15 -3.12 -9.12
N TRP A 89 5.44 -4.08 -9.70
CA TRP A 89 5.03 -3.99 -11.10
C TRP A 89 4.14 -2.76 -11.36
N ALA A 90 3.23 -2.45 -10.44
CA ALA A 90 2.40 -1.23 -10.49
C ALA A 90 3.22 0.06 -10.32
N ILE A 91 4.19 0.08 -9.40
CA ILE A 91 5.11 1.20 -9.15
C ILE A 91 5.95 1.49 -10.40
N VAL A 92 6.53 0.46 -11.01
CA VAL A 92 7.35 0.60 -12.21
C VAL A 92 6.50 1.06 -13.39
N SER A 93 5.30 0.49 -13.57
CA SER A 93 4.41 0.86 -14.68
C SER A 93 3.92 2.31 -14.60
N LEU A 94 3.68 2.83 -13.39
CA LEU A 94 3.33 4.25 -13.18
C LEU A 94 4.53 5.19 -13.27
N GLY A 95 5.74 4.70 -12.98
CA GLY A 95 6.97 5.50 -13.05
C GLY A 95 6.96 6.69 -12.08
N SER A 96 7.08 7.90 -12.63
CA SER A 96 7.05 9.16 -11.86
C SER A 96 5.66 9.54 -11.33
N ARG A 97 4.60 8.85 -11.78
CA ARG A 97 3.22 9.09 -11.35
C ARG A 97 2.86 8.39 -10.04
N TRP A 98 3.65 7.39 -9.63
CA TRP A 98 3.36 6.65 -8.42
C TRP A 98 3.78 7.43 -7.19
N THR A 99 2.84 7.70 -6.30
CA THR A 99 3.07 8.24 -4.96
C THR A 99 2.12 7.60 -3.95
N PHE A 100 2.45 7.72 -2.67
CA PHE A 100 1.56 7.35 -1.56
C PHE A 100 0.41 8.33 -1.37
N ARG A 101 0.44 9.50 -1.99
CA ARG A 101 -0.66 10.46 -2.05
C ARG A 101 -1.40 10.27 -3.37
N VAL A 102 -2.70 10.57 -3.41
CA VAL A 102 -3.33 10.77 -4.72
C VAL A 102 -2.95 12.18 -5.17
N ILE A 103 -2.16 12.30 -6.23
CA ILE A 103 -1.80 13.57 -6.83
C ILE A 103 -2.17 13.53 -8.31
N VAL A 104 -3.01 14.47 -8.72
CA VAL A 104 -3.44 14.66 -10.10
C VAL A 104 -2.63 15.80 -10.72
N VAL A 105 -1.91 15.50 -11.79
CA VAL A 105 -1.19 16.52 -12.56
C VAL A 105 -2.03 16.89 -13.79
N PRO A 106 -2.38 18.18 -14.01
CA PRO A 106 -3.13 18.60 -15.19
C PRO A 106 -2.48 18.12 -16.49
N GLY A 107 -3.29 17.60 -17.42
CA GLY A 107 -2.83 17.09 -18.71
C GLY A 107 -2.19 15.69 -18.69
N ASP A 108 -2.03 15.05 -17.52
CA ASP A 108 -1.58 13.65 -17.48
C ASP A 108 -2.67 12.67 -17.97
N THR A 109 -2.24 11.59 -18.61
CA THR A 109 -3.14 10.52 -19.07
C THR A 109 -3.11 9.31 -18.14
N ARG A 110 -4.24 8.59 -18.05
CA ARG A 110 -4.33 7.32 -17.31
C ARG A 110 -3.34 6.29 -17.87
N VAL A 111 -2.57 5.66 -16.98
CA VAL A 111 -1.69 4.55 -17.35
C VAL A 111 -2.52 3.27 -17.47
N VAL A 112 -2.42 2.60 -18.63
CA VAL A 112 -3.14 1.36 -18.94
C VAL A 112 -2.19 0.19 -19.29
N SER A 113 -0.89 0.36 -19.04
CA SER A 113 0.14 -0.66 -19.28
C SER A 113 0.47 -1.47 -18.02
N GLY A 114 1.20 -2.58 -18.18
CA GLY A 114 1.59 -3.44 -17.05
C GLY A 114 0.39 -4.10 -16.36
N PRO A 115 0.33 -4.12 -15.01
CA PRO A 115 -0.76 -4.79 -14.30
C PRO A 115 -2.10 -4.06 -14.47
N TYR A 116 -2.07 -2.80 -14.93
CA TYR A 116 -3.27 -1.99 -15.17
C TYR A 116 -4.11 -2.48 -16.35
N ARG A 117 -3.58 -3.39 -17.18
CA ARG A 117 -4.35 -4.07 -18.23
C ARG A 117 -5.38 -5.05 -17.66
N CYS A 118 -5.12 -5.58 -16.47
CA CYS A 118 -5.94 -6.63 -15.85
C CYS A 118 -6.67 -6.13 -14.59
N LEU A 119 -6.06 -5.19 -13.85
CA LEU A 119 -6.58 -4.69 -12.58
C LEU A 119 -6.63 -3.17 -12.60
N ARG A 120 -7.71 -2.56 -12.11
CA ARG A 120 -7.80 -1.09 -12.01
C ARG A 120 -6.86 -0.52 -10.94
N HIS A 121 -6.73 -1.21 -9.81
CA HIS A 121 -5.90 -0.78 -8.67
C HIS A 121 -4.98 -1.89 -8.14
N PRO A 122 -4.02 -2.38 -8.94
CA PRO A 122 -3.10 -3.46 -8.54
C PRO A 122 -2.26 -3.11 -7.29
N ASN A 123 -1.93 -1.82 -7.08
CA ASN A 123 -1.24 -1.35 -5.87
C ASN A 123 -2.05 -1.66 -4.60
N TYR A 124 -3.37 -1.44 -4.62
CA TYR A 124 -4.24 -1.67 -3.46
C TYR A 124 -4.50 -3.16 -3.20
N VAL A 125 -4.52 -3.99 -4.25
CA VAL A 125 -4.49 -5.45 -4.09
C VAL A 125 -3.20 -5.88 -3.39
N GLY A 126 -2.06 -5.29 -3.77
CA GLY A 126 -0.79 -5.47 -3.08
C GLY A 126 -0.84 -5.08 -1.60
N VAL A 127 -1.46 -3.93 -1.27
CA VAL A 127 -1.64 -3.49 0.13
C VAL A 127 -2.39 -4.52 0.97
N ILE A 128 -3.52 -5.06 0.49
CA ILE A 128 -4.27 -6.08 1.23
C ILE A 128 -3.47 -7.39 1.34
N GLY A 129 -2.80 -7.80 0.26
CA GLY A 129 -1.95 -9.00 0.27
C GLY A 129 -0.78 -8.88 1.26
N GLU A 130 -0.17 -7.70 1.38
CA GLU A 130 0.87 -7.44 2.38
C GLU A 130 0.33 -7.63 3.81
N LEU A 131 -0.87 -7.10 4.12
CA LEU A 131 -1.50 -7.25 5.43
C LEU A 131 -1.79 -8.72 5.76
N VAL A 132 -2.41 -9.45 4.83
CA VAL A 132 -2.73 -10.87 5.00
C VAL A 132 -1.45 -11.70 5.16
N GLY A 133 -0.44 -11.43 4.34
CA GLY A 133 0.84 -12.12 4.39
C GLY A 133 1.55 -11.92 5.74
N VAL A 134 1.60 -10.68 6.24
CA VAL A 134 2.21 -10.40 7.56
C VAL A 134 1.42 -11.03 8.69
N ALA A 135 0.09 -10.94 8.70
CA ALA A 135 -0.74 -11.61 9.71
C ALA A 135 -0.46 -13.11 9.78
N ALA A 136 -0.34 -13.77 8.63
CA ALA A 136 -0.04 -15.18 8.52
C ALA A 136 1.41 -15.53 8.93
N MET A 137 2.38 -14.65 8.66
CA MET A 137 3.78 -14.84 9.09
C MET A 137 3.97 -14.65 10.59
N THR A 138 3.21 -13.74 11.23
CA THR A 138 3.34 -13.45 12.67
C THR A 138 2.36 -14.23 13.54
N GLY A 139 1.36 -14.90 12.95
CA GLY A 139 0.29 -15.57 13.70
C GLY A 139 -0.69 -14.58 14.37
N ALA A 140 -0.73 -13.33 13.88
CA ALA A 140 -1.55 -12.26 14.44
C ALA A 140 -2.96 -12.31 13.87
N THR A 141 -3.83 -13.08 14.52
CA THR A 141 -5.21 -13.27 14.06
C THR A 141 -6.07 -12.04 14.30
N LEU A 142 -5.97 -11.42 15.48
CA LEU A 142 -6.85 -10.30 15.85
C LEU A 142 -6.41 -9.02 15.12
N ALA A 143 -5.16 -8.61 15.29
CA ALA A 143 -4.59 -7.46 14.63
C ALA A 143 -4.63 -7.62 13.10
N GLY A 144 -4.42 -8.83 12.57
CA GLY A 144 -4.52 -9.11 11.14
C GLY A 144 -5.92 -8.88 10.57
N VAL A 145 -6.95 -9.43 11.22
CA VAL A 145 -8.35 -9.23 10.79
C VAL A 145 -8.73 -7.75 10.89
N LEU A 146 -8.42 -7.09 12.00
CA LEU A 146 -8.71 -5.66 12.18
C LEU A 146 -7.96 -4.80 11.14
N ALA A 147 -6.71 -5.11 10.86
CA ALA A 147 -5.91 -4.42 9.86
C ALA A 147 -6.53 -4.50 8.47
N VAL A 148 -6.92 -5.70 8.03
CA VAL A 148 -7.55 -5.91 6.72
C VAL A 148 -8.89 -5.16 6.64
N LEU A 149 -9.73 -5.22 7.68
CA LEU A 149 -11.02 -4.53 7.70
C LEU A 149 -10.86 -3.00 7.66
N VAL A 150 -10.01 -2.45 8.53
CA VAL A 150 -9.79 -1.00 8.63
C VAL A 150 -9.11 -0.48 7.36
N CYS A 151 -8.02 -1.10 6.93
CA CYS A 151 -7.32 -0.65 5.72
C CYS A 151 -8.17 -0.89 4.47
N GLY A 152 -8.94 -1.99 4.41
CA GLY A 152 -9.89 -2.25 3.33
C GLY A 152 -10.95 -1.16 3.22
N ALA A 153 -11.56 -0.75 4.33
CA ALA A 153 -12.53 0.34 4.34
C ALA A 153 -11.91 1.68 3.90
N LEU A 154 -10.69 1.99 4.35
CA LEU A 154 -9.94 3.17 3.92
C LEU A 154 -9.62 3.13 2.42
N LEU A 155 -9.21 1.96 1.90
CA LEU A 155 -8.92 1.76 0.48
C LEU A 155 -10.17 1.92 -0.39
N VAL A 156 -11.33 1.45 0.04
CA VAL A 156 -12.60 1.67 -0.70
C VAL A 156 -12.88 3.16 -0.85
N ARG A 157 -12.77 3.95 0.22
CA ARG A 157 -12.93 5.41 0.13
C ARG A 157 -11.88 6.04 -0.76
N ARG A 158 -10.64 5.57 -0.65
CA ARG A 158 -9.52 6.09 -1.44
C ARG A 158 -9.67 5.80 -2.93
N ILE A 159 -10.11 4.61 -3.30
CA ILE A 159 -10.44 4.24 -4.69
C ILE A 159 -11.51 5.18 -5.25
N ALA A 160 -12.55 5.48 -4.47
CA ALA A 160 -13.60 6.41 -4.89
C ALA A 160 -13.09 7.86 -5.08
N VAL A 161 -12.12 8.30 -4.29
CA VAL A 161 -11.45 9.61 -4.50
C VAL A 161 -10.60 9.59 -5.78
N GLU A 162 -9.79 8.55 -5.97
CA GLU A 162 -8.92 8.40 -7.14
C GLU A 162 -9.70 8.31 -8.46
N GLU A 163 -10.74 7.47 -8.53
CA GLU A 163 -11.53 7.33 -9.76
C GLU A 163 -12.32 8.61 -10.08
N ARG A 164 -12.83 9.34 -9.07
CA ARG A 164 -13.43 10.67 -9.30
C ARG A 164 -12.42 11.64 -9.88
N ALA A 165 -11.23 11.71 -9.29
CA ALA A 165 -10.18 12.60 -9.76
C ALA A 165 -9.76 12.28 -11.22
N LEU A 166 -9.64 10.98 -11.56
CA LEU A 166 -9.35 10.54 -12.93
C LEU A 166 -10.49 10.85 -13.92
N GLN A 167 -11.75 10.78 -13.50
CA GLN A 167 -12.91 11.15 -14.33
C GLN A 167 -12.93 12.65 -14.63
N THR A 168 -12.68 13.49 -13.61
CA THR A 168 -12.61 14.94 -13.76
C THR A 168 -11.51 15.37 -14.73
N MET A 169 -10.34 14.70 -14.68
CA MET A 169 -9.26 14.89 -15.66
C MET A 169 -9.69 14.54 -17.09
N ALA A 170 -10.37 13.40 -17.26
CA ALA A 170 -10.83 12.96 -18.58
C ALA A 170 -11.88 13.89 -19.19
N ALA A 171 -12.68 14.57 -18.35
CA ALA A 171 -13.68 15.54 -18.76
C ALA A 171 -13.12 16.95 -19.05
N GLY A 172 -11.82 17.21 -18.80
CA GLY A 172 -11.22 18.53 -19.00
C GLY A 172 -11.65 19.60 -17.98
N THR A 173 -12.34 19.18 -16.92
CA THR A 173 -12.78 20.04 -15.81
C THR A 173 -11.70 20.08 -14.72
N ALA A 174 -11.53 21.22 -14.03
CA ALA A 174 -10.62 21.28 -12.88
C ALA A 174 -11.19 20.44 -11.71
N PRO A 175 -10.37 19.74 -10.92
CA PRO A 175 -10.82 19.10 -9.68
C PRO A 175 -11.18 20.15 -8.63
N ASP A 176 -12.44 20.12 -8.18
CA ASP A 176 -12.97 20.92 -7.08
C ASP A 176 -12.33 20.57 -5.71
#